data_AF-A0A2G6HF85-F1
#
_entry.id   AF-A0A2G6HF85-F1
#
_cell.length_a   1.000
_cell.length_b   1.000
_cell.length_c   1.000
_cell.angle_alpha   90.00
_cell.angle_beta   90.00
_cell.angle_gamma   90.00
#
_symmetry.space_group_name_H-M   'P 1'
#
loop_
_entity.id
_entity.type
_entity.pdbx_description
1 polymer ?
#
loop_
_entity_poly.entity_id
_entity_poly.type
_entity_poly.pdbx_seq_one_letter_code
_entity_poly.pdbx_strand_id
1 'polypeptide(L)'
;MPTGVEQRGFCHVEKWRRTMAQTQREIEQAAAEAQAQFEETARHAREKAERDREIADQVQKLTATMSSPNQEVTVTVNHSGHIIDLKISQQGMALPASELSQLIMKSAYQAGAKVGQEVRSILHQTWGAGSSLAAHTTSAYDFFGDPPAAEIEQPHQTQTDSSWGGSVLRPSRGSW
;
A
#
# COMPACT_ATOMS: atom_id res chain seq x y z
N MET A 1 57.20 61.28 -16.65
CA MET A 1 57.39 60.05 -17.46
C MET A 1 57.64 58.92 -16.49
N PRO A 2 56.66 58.08 -16.13
CA PRO A 2 56.88 57.00 -15.17
C PRO A 2 57.76 55.92 -15.80
N THR A 3 58.82 55.55 -15.09
CA THR A 3 59.81 54.54 -15.49
C THR A 3 59.18 53.14 -15.57
N GLY A 4 59.60 52.31 -16.52
CA GLY A 4 58.99 51.00 -16.86
C GLY A 4 58.96 49.92 -15.76
N VAL A 5 59.40 50.22 -14.54
CA VAL A 5 59.18 49.37 -13.35
C VAL A 5 57.80 49.63 -12.74
N GLU A 6 57.32 50.87 -12.74
CA GLU A 6 56.03 51.31 -12.19
C GLU A 6 54.85 50.84 -13.05
N GLN A 7 55.02 50.85 -14.37
CA GLN A 7 54.03 50.33 -15.33
C GLN A 7 53.83 48.81 -15.21
N ARG A 8 54.88 48.05 -14.87
CA ARG A 8 54.81 46.59 -14.69
C ARG A 8 54.06 46.20 -13.42
N GLY A 9 54.23 46.94 -12.33
CA GLY A 9 53.48 46.73 -11.09
C GLY A 9 51.99 47.03 -11.25
N PHE A 10 51.66 48.14 -11.92
CA PHE A 10 50.28 48.53 -12.20
C PHE A 10 49.52 47.48 -13.05
N CYS A 11 50.16 46.99 -14.12
CA CYS A 11 49.58 45.96 -14.99
C CYS A 11 49.35 44.61 -14.27
N HIS A 12 50.18 44.27 -13.27
CA HIS A 12 49.98 43.07 -12.46
C HIS A 12 48.76 43.18 -11.53
N VAL A 13 48.57 44.32 -10.86
CA VAL A 13 47.44 44.57 -9.96
C VAL A 13 46.10 44.58 -10.72
N GLU A 14 46.05 45.18 -11.90
CA GLU A 14 44.84 45.18 -12.74
C GLU A 14 44.48 43.77 -13.24
N LYS A 15 45.50 42.97 -13.60
CA LYS A 15 45.31 41.56 -13.97
C LYS A 15 44.70 40.77 -12.81
N TRP A 16 45.23 40.94 -11.59
CA TRP A 16 44.70 40.30 -10.38
C TRP A 16 43.27 40.73 -10.05
N ARG A 17 42.94 42.04 -10.13
CA ARG A 17 41.57 42.52 -9.92
C ARG A 17 40.58 41.89 -10.90
N ARG A 18 40.98 41.73 -12.17
CA ARG A 18 40.12 41.11 -13.19
C ARG A 18 39.87 39.63 -12.91
N THR A 19 40.92 38.89 -12.54
CA THR A 19 40.81 37.47 -12.18
C THR A 19 39.97 37.25 -10.92
N MET A 20 40.12 38.09 -9.89
CA MET A 20 39.30 38.05 -8.67
C MET A 20 37.83 38.37 -8.97
N ALA A 21 37.55 39.38 -9.80
CA ALA A 21 36.18 39.71 -10.20
C ALA A 21 35.54 38.65 -11.11
N GLN A 22 36.35 37.88 -11.85
CA GLN A 22 35.87 36.76 -12.65
C GLN A 22 35.51 35.56 -11.75
N THR A 23 36.43 35.16 -10.88
CA THR A 23 36.22 34.05 -9.92
C THR A 23 35.05 34.32 -8.97
N GLN A 24 34.90 35.57 -8.49
CA GLN A 24 33.75 35.95 -7.67
C GLN A 24 32.41 35.76 -8.41
N ARG A 25 32.35 36.11 -9.70
CA ARG A 25 31.14 35.91 -10.52
C ARG A 25 30.84 34.45 -10.78
N GLU A 26 31.86 33.63 -11.01
CA GLU A 26 31.71 32.19 -11.19
C GLU A 26 31.16 31.53 -9.92
N ILE A 27 31.64 31.95 -8.73
CA ILE A 27 31.14 31.47 -7.44
C ILE A 27 29.68 31.92 -7.21
N GLU A 28 29.35 33.17 -7.48
CA GLU A 28 27.98 33.69 -7.36
C GLU A 28 27.00 32.95 -8.29
N GLN A 29 27.43 32.66 -9.53
CA GLN A 29 26.64 31.88 -10.48
C GLN A 29 26.44 30.45 -10.00
N ALA A 30 27.50 29.76 -9.57
CA ALA A 30 27.40 28.41 -9.04
C ALA A 30 26.51 28.33 -7.78
N ALA A 31 26.58 29.34 -6.91
CA ALA A 31 25.71 29.44 -5.74
C ALA A 31 24.25 29.64 -6.13
N ALA A 32 23.96 30.50 -7.11
CA ALA A 32 22.61 30.74 -7.62
C ALA A 32 22.02 29.49 -8.30
N GLU A 33 22.82 28.77 -9.08
CA GLU A 33 22.42 27.51 -9.71
C GLU A 33 22.13 26.42 -8.68
N ALA A 34 23.00 26.27 -7.67
CA ALA A 34 22.78 25.32 -6.58
C ALA A 34 21.51 25.66 -5.80
N GLN A 35 21.28 26.94 -5.49
CA GLN A 35 20.05 27.38 -4.82
C GLN A 35 18.81 27.04 -5.65
N ALA A 36 18.82 27.34 -6.95
CA ALA A 36 17.70 27.03 -7.85
C ALA A 36 17.39 25.52 -7.89
N GLN A 37 18.42 24.67 -7.97
CA GLN A 37 18.25 23.21 -7.93
C GLN A 37 17.67 22.71 -6.61
N PHE A 38 18.11 23.28 -5.48
CA PHE A 38 17.56 22.95 -4.16
C PHE A 38 16.10 23.39 -4.03
N GLU A 39 15.75 24.59 -4.50
CA GLU A 39 14.38 25.09 -4.48
C GLU A 39 13.45 24.24 -5.34
N GLU A 40 13.90 23.81 -6.52
CA GLU A 40 13.17 22.89 -7.39
C GLU A 40 12.96 21.53 -6.73
N THR A 41 14.03 20.95 -6.16
CA THR A 41 13.95 19.68 -5.44
C THR A 41 13.01 19.78 -4.23
N ALA A 42 13.10 20.88 -3.48
CA ALA A 42 12.24 21.13 -2.32
C ALA A 42 10.77 21.29 -2.73
N ARG A 43 10.50 21.95 -3.87
CA ARG A 43 9.14 22.08 -4.43
C ARG A 43 8.57 20.70 -4.78
N HIS A 44 9.31 19.89 -5.53
CA HIS A 44 8.86 18.53 -5.89
C HIS A 44 8.67 17.62 -4.68
N ALA A 45 9.52 17.73 -3.67
CA ALA A 45 9.37 16.98 -2.43
C ALA A 45 8.08 17.36 -1.69
N ARG A 46 7.73 18.65 -1.63
CA ARG A 46 6.48 19.13 -1.01
C ARG A 46 5.26 18.67 -1.78
N GLU A 47 5.25 18.84 -3.10
CA GLU A 47 4.14 18.39 -3.97
C GLU A 47 3.89 16.88 -3.83
N LYS A 48 4.96 16.09 -3.72
CA LYS A 48 4.83 14.65 -3.48
C LYS A 48 4.26 14.36 -2.09
N ALA A 49 4.77 15.02 -1.06
CA ALA A 49 4.32 14.81 0.32
C ALA A 49 2.84 15.20 0.52
N GLU A 50 2.38 16.28 -0.11
CA GLU A 50 0.98 16.71 -0.07
C GLU A 50 0.06 15.67 -0.72
N ARG A 51 0.43 15.18 -1.91
CA ARG A 51 -0.32 14.10 -2.58
C ARG A 51 -0.36 12.82 -1.73
N ASP A 52 0.78 12.41 -1.19
CA ASP A 52 0.86 11.21 -0.35
C ASP A 52 -0.04 11.34 0.90
N ARG A 53 -0.10 12.52 1.51
CA ARG A 53 -0.96 12.81 2.66
C ARG A 53 -2.44 12.76 2.31
N GLU A 54 -2.84 13.37 1.20
CA GLU A 54 -4.24 13.38 0.77
C GLU A 54 -4.77 11.95 0.54
N ILE A 55 -3.94 11.08 -0.06
CA ILE A 55 -4.28 9.66 -0.26
C ILE A 55 -4.40 8.95 1.07
N ALA A 56 -3.45 9.16 1.99
CA ALA A 56 -3.51 8.56 3.31
C ALA A 56 -4.81 8.94 4.03
N ASP A 57 -5.23 10.20 3.94
CA ASP A 57 -6.49 10.68 4.50
C ASP A 57 -7.72 10.06 3.82
N GLN A 58 -7.67 9.85 2.50
CA GLN A 58 -8.75 9.16 1.76
C GLN A 58 -8.86 7.70 2.19
N VAL A 59 -7.73 6.98 2.26
CA VAL A 59 -7.68 5.57 2.70
C VAL A 59 -8.17 5.42 4.13
N GLN A 60 -7.77 6.33 5.04
CA GLN A 60 -8.21 6.29 6.44
C GLN A 60 -9.73 6.42 6.61
N LYS A 61 -10.41 7.10 5.67
CA LYS A 61 -11.86 7.28 5.70
C LYS A 61 -12.63 6.13 5.04
N LEU A 62 -11.95 5.19 4.39
CA LEU A 62 -12.61 4.07 3.74
C LEU A 62 -13.22 3.12 4.77
N THR A 63 -14.49 2.81 4.52
CA THR A 63 -15.26 1.83 5.27
C THR A 63 -16.14 1.08 4.28
N ALA A 64 -16.25 -0.23 4.43
CA ALA A 64 -17.24 -1.01 3.70
C ALA A 64 -18.30 -1.54 4.65
N THR A 65 -19.56 -1.46 4.21
CA THR A 65 -20.69 -2.07 4.89
C THR A 65 -21.18 -3.25 4.08
N MET A 66 -21.41 -4.38 4.75
CA MET A 66 -22.00 -5.59 4.18
C MET A 66 -23.20 -6.00 5.00
N SER A 67 -24.28 -6.40 4.32
CA SER A 67 -25.46 -6.98 4.95
C SER A 67 -25.64 -8.43 4.51
N SER A 68 -26.21 -9.24 5.38
CA SER A 68 -26.69 -10.57 5.02
C SER A 68 -27.86 -10.48 4.02
N PRO A 69 -28.16 -11.56 3.26
CA PRO A 69 -29.18 -11.53 2.20
C PRO A 69 -30.57 -11.05 2.65
N ASN A 70 -31.01 -11.40 3.87
CA ASN A 70 -32.31 -10.95 4.39
C ASN A 70 -32.17 -9.85 5.46
N GLN A 71 -31.03 -9.15 5.51
CA GLN A 71 -30.77 -8.02 6.42
C GLN A 71 -30.85 -8.38 7.92
N GLU A 72 -30.59 -9.64 8.26
CA GLU A 72 -30.45 -10.11 9.63
C GLU A 72 -29.25 -9.50 10.34
N VAL A 73 -28.17 -9.26 9.61
CA VAL A 73 -26.90 -8.71 10.10
C VAL A 73 -26.38 -7.67 9.13
N THR A 74 -25.89 -6.56 9.67
CA THR A 74 -25.13 -5.54 8.94
C THR A 74 -23.81 -5.29 9.67
N VAL A 75 -22.70 -5.43 8.96
CA VAL A 75 -21.35 -5.24 9.48
C VAL A 75 -20.67 -4.13 8.71
N THR A 76 -20.06 -3.17 9.42
CA THR A 76 -19.18 -2.16 8.83
C THR A 76 -17.75 -2.37 9.29
N VAL A 77 -16.84 -2.38 8.33
CA VAL A 77 -15.41 -2.60 8.53
C VAL A 77 -14.64 -1.38 8.02
N ASN A 78 -13.60 -0.97 8.74
CA ASN A 78 -12.72 0.12 8.31
C ASN A 78 -11.58 -0.37 7.39
N HIS A 79 -10.78 0.56 6.87
CA HIS A 79 -9.58 0.23 6.07
C HIS A 79 -8.63 -0.76 6.75
N SER A 80 -8.52 -0.76 8.08
CA SER A 80 -7.65 -1.70 8.81
C SER A 80 -8.26 -3.10 9.00
N GLY A 81 -9.50 -3.32 8.54
CA GLY A 81 -10.24 -4.57 8.74
C GLY A 81 -10.88 -4.73 10.10
N HIS A 82 -10.88 -3.68 10.93
CA HIS A 82 -11.59 -3.70 12.19
C HIS A 82 -13.08 -3.46 11.95
N ILE A 83 -13.93 -4.26 12.62
CA ILE A 83 -15.36 -4.00 12.68
C ILE A 83 -15.58 -2.75 13.52
N ILE A 84 -16.19 -1.73 12.93
CA ILE A 84 -16.50 -0.45 13.59
C ILE A 84 -17.99 -0.28 13.87
N ASP A 85 -18.84 -1.08 13.23
CA ASP A 85 -20.28 -1.14 13.49
C ASP A 85 -20.79 -2.56 13.23
N LEU A 86 -21.68 -3.03 14.10
CA LEU A 86 -22.38 -4.31 13.96
C LEU A 86 -23.83 -4.12 14.39
N LYS A 87 -24.75 -4.38 13.48
CA LYS A 87 -26.19 -4.33 13.72
C LYS A 87 -26.79 -5.69 13.46
N ILE A 88 -27.63 -6.15 14.37
CA ILE A 88 -28.38 -7.40 14.28
C ILE A 88 -29.86 -7.02 14.35
N SER A 89 -30.64 -7.45 13.36
CA SER A 89 -32.07 -7.19 13.34
C SER A 89 -32.83 -8.14 14.27
N GLN A 90 -34.11 -7.85 14.51
CA GLN A 90 -34.97 -8.73 15.31
C GLN A 90 -35.08 -10.14 14.72
N GLN A 91 -35.01 -10.27 13.39
CA GLN A 91 -35.00 -11.57 12.71
C GLN A 91 -33.68 -12.30 12.95
N GLY A 92 -32.55 -11.57 12.92
CA GLY A 92 -31.24 -12.14 13.27
C GLY A 92 -31.18 -12.63 14.71
N MET A 93 -31.83 -11.93 15.65
CA MET A 93 -31.92 -12.36 17.05
C MET A 93 -32.78 -13.61 17.27
N ALA A 94 -33.63 -13.96 16.31
CA ALA A 94 -34.43 -15.19 16.34
C ALA A 94 -33.68 -16.41 15.78
N LEU A 95 -32.51 -16.20 15.15
CA LEU A 95 -31.69 -17.28 14.61
C LEU A 95 -30.99 -18.07 15.73
N PRO A 96 -30.70 -19.36 15.51
CA PRO A 96 -29.78 -20.11 16.35
C PRO A 96 -28.42 -19.41 16.45
N ALA A 97 -27.81 -19.43 17.64
CA ALA A 97 -26.53 -18.75 17.89
C ALA A 97 -25.41 -19.18 16.91
N SER A 98 -25.39 -20.46 16.51
CA SER A 98 -24.43 -20.97 15.53
C SER A 98 -24.61 -20.36 14.14
N GLU A 99 -25.85 -20.18 13.70
CA GLU A 99 -26.19 -19.60 12.39
C GLU A 99 -25.89 -18.10 12.38
N LEU A 100 -26.28 -17.40 13.45
CA LEU A 100 -25.96 -15.98 13.61
C LEU A 100 -24.45 -15.73 13.61
N SER A 101 -23.67 -16.57 14.32
CA SER A 101 -22.21 -16.47 14.33
C SER A 101 -21.61 -16.66 12.93
N GLN A 102 -22.09 -17.64 12.16
CA GLN A 102 -21.62 -17.86 10.80
C GLN A 102 -21.97 -16.68 9.88
N LEU A 103 -23.16 -16.12 10.04
CA LEU A 103 -23.63 -14.98 9.26
C LEU A 103 -22.79 -13.73 9.51
N ILE A 104 -22.53 -13.41 10.77
CA ILE A 104 -21.66 -12.28 11.16
C ILE A 104 -20.27 -12.45 10.58
N MET A 105 -19.65 -13.63 10.74
CA MET A 105 -18.31 -13.89 10.21
C MET A 105 -18.27 -13.75 8.69
N LYS A 106 -19.25 -14.32 7.98
CA LYS A 106 -19.33 -14.22 6.51
C LYS A 106 -19.46 -12.76 6.05
N SER A 107 -20.35 -11.98 6.67
CA SER A 107 -20.53 -10.56 6.34
C SER A 107 -19.29 -9.73 6.66
N ALA A 108 -18.59 -10.02 7.76
CA ALA A 108 -17.34 -9.36 8.11
C ALA A 108 -16.23 -9.65 7.09
N TYR A 109 -16.05 -10.91 6.68
CA TYR A 109 -15.08 -11.28 5.63
C TYR A 109 -15.38 -10.58 4.31
N GLN A 110 -16.65 -10.57 3.90
CA GLN A 110 -17.08 -9.90 2.67
C GLN A 110 -16.88 -8.38 2.73
N ALA A 111 -17.13 -7.75 3.87
CA ALA A 111 -16.84 -6.33 4.08
C ALA A 111 -15.33 -6.05 4.01
N GLY A 112 -14.51 -6.87 4.67
CA GLY A 112 -13.04 -6.75 4.62
C GLY A 112 -12.47 -6.91 3.22
N ALA A 113 -12.92 -7.92 2.47
CA ALA A 113 -12.51 -8.12 1.08
C ALA A 113 -12.86 -6.92 0.18
N LYS A 114 -14.06 -6.34 0.37
CA LYS A 114 -14.49 -5.13 -0.36
C LYS A 114 -13.60 -3.92 -0.07
N VAL A 115 -13.31 -3.66 1.22
CA VAL A 115 -12.36 -2.61 1.62
C VAL A 115 -10.99 -2.84 0.97
N GLY A 116 -10.45 -4.06 1.01
CA GLY A 116 -9.15 -4.38 0.43
C GLY A 116 -9.10 -4.10 -1.08
N GLN A 117 -10.16 -4.42 -1.81
CA GLN A 117 -10.28 -4.10 -3.24
C GLN A 117 -10.34 -2.59 -3.50
N GLU A 118 -11.10 -1.83 -2.71
CA GLU A 118 -11.20 -0.37 -2.85
C GLU A 118 -9.86 0.33 -2.56
N VAL A 119 -9.16 -0.07 -1.49
CA VAL A 119 -7.82 0.45 -1.18
C VAL A 119 -6.86 0.16 -2.32
N ARG A 120 -6.81 -1.09 -2.83
CA ARG A 120 -5.98 -1.45 -3.98
C ARG A 120 -6.25 -0.57 -5.19
N SER A 121 -7.51 -0.32 -5.52
CA SER A 121 -7.91 0.54 -6.63
C SER A 121 -7.37 1.97 -6.48
N ILE A 122 -7.50 2.57 -5.29
CA ILE A 122 -7.03 3.94 -5.01
C ILE A 122 -5.50 4.03 -5.10
N LEU A 123 -4.79 3.05 -4.54
CA LEU A 123 -3.33 3.02 -4.58
C LEU A 123 -2.81 2.81 -6.01
N HIS A 124 -3.46 1.96 -6.81
CA HIS A 124 -3.11 1.73 -8.21
C HIS A 124 -3.32 2.97 -9.08
N GLN A 125 -4.41 3.71 -8.88
CA GLN A 125 -4.66 4.95 -9.62
C GLN A 125 -3.62 6.03 -9.33
N THR A 126 -3.04 6.03 -8.12
CA THR A 126 -2.20 7.14 -7.68
C THR A 126 -0.69 6.93 -7.88
N TRP A 127 -0.19 5.72 -7.62
CA TRP A 127 1.24 5.40 -7.80
C TRP A 127 1.52 4.56 -9.04
N GLY A 128 0.50 4.11 -9.76
CA GLY A 128 0.62 3.25 -10.93
C GLY A 128 0.84 1.78 -10.55
N ALA A 129 0.41 0.87 -11.42
CA ALA A 129 0.42 -0.58 -11.18
C ALA A 129 1.83 -1.20 -10.97
N GLY A 130 2.90 -0.47 -11.28
CA GLY A 130 4.30 -0.93 -11.11
C GLY A 130 5.04 -0.33 -9.91
N SER A 131 4.39 0.44 -9.04
CA SER A 131 5.05 1.03 -7.88
C SER A 131 5.32 -0.01 -6.79
N SER A 132 6.59 -0.18 -6.42
CA SER A 132 6.99 -1.03 -5.28
C SER A 132 6.34 -0.55 -3.97
N LEU A 133 6.13 0.76 -3.81
CA LEU A 133 5.45 1.33 -2.65
C LEU A 133 3.96 0.94 -2.61
N ALA A 134 3.29 0.91 -3.77
CA ALA A 134 1.90 0.44 -3.86
C ALA A 134 1.79 -1.05 -3.53
N ALA A 135 2.71 -1.87 -4.03
CA ALA A 135 2.76 -3.31 -3.75
C ALA A 135 3.01 -3.60 -2.26
N HIS A 136 4.00 -2.91 -1.65
CA HIS A 136 4.28 -3.05 -0.22
C HIS A 136 3.09 -2.63 0.65
N THR A 137 2.44 -1.52 0.33
CA THR A 137 1.26 -1.05 1.09
C THR A 137 0.08 -1.99 0.92
N THR A 138 -0.15 -2.50 -0.29
CA THR A 138 -1.23 -3.46 -0.60
C THR A 138 -1.05 -4.78 0.15
N SER A 139 0.18 -5.24 0.35
CA SER A 139 0.44 -6.50 1.06
C SER A 139 -0.10 -6.54 2.50
N ALA A 140 -0.28 -5.38 3.14
CA ALA A 140 -0.92 -5.28 4.45
C ALA A 140 -2.41 -5.65 4.42
N TYR A 141 -3.05 -5.59 3.26
CA TYR A 141 -4.47 -5.87 3.03
C TYR A 141 -4.71 -7.27 2.48
N ASP A 142 -3.66 -8.01 2.12
CA ASP A 142 -3.77 -9.41 1.67
C ASP A 142 -4.29 -10.34 2.77
N PHE A 143 -4.22 -9.91 4.04
CA PHE A 143 -4.82 -10.61 5.18
C PHE A 143 -6.35 -10.81 5.04
N PHE A 144 -7.04 -9.92 4.32
CA PHE A 144 -8.48 -10.06 4.05
C PHE A 144 -8.79 -10.97 2.86
N GLY A 145 -7.75 -11.40 2.12
CA GLY A 145 -7.84 -12.29 0.97
C GLY A 145 -8.55 -11.67 -0.24
N ASP A 146 -8.41 -12.31 -1.39
CA ASP A 146 -9.50 -12.27 -2.37
C ASP A 146 -10.74 -12.88 -1.72
N PRO A 147 -11.96 -12.35 -1.97
CA PRO A 147 -13.16 -13.07 -1.58
C PRO A 147 -13.02 -14.49 -2.12
N PRO A 148 -13.36 -15.55 -1.37
CA PRO A 148 -13.42 -16.87 -1.98
C PRO A 148 -14.28 -16.68 -3.22
N ALA A 149 -13.67 -16.90 -4.40
CA ALA A 149 -14.40 -16.89 -5.66
C ALA A 149 -15.64 -17.70 -5.36
N ALA A 150 -16.83 -17.12 -5.55
CA ALA A 150 -18.07 -17.80 -5.25
C ALA A 150 -17.97 -19.18 -5.88
N GLU A 151 -17.68 -20.18 -5.06
CA GLU A 151 -17.60 -21.56 -5.47
C GLU A 151 -19.06 -21.89 -5.60
N ILE A 152 -19.61 -21.58 -6.79
CA ILE A 152 -20.77 -22.24 -7.31
C ILE A 152 -20.44 -23.70 -7.09
N GLU A 153 -21.14 -24.32 -6.14
CA GLU A 153 -21.01 -25.73 -5.82
C GLU A 153 -20.96 -26.49 -7.16
N GLN A 154 -19.76 -26.91 -7.55
CA GLN A 154 -19.65 -27.95 -8.53
C GLN A 154 -20.27 -29.16 -7.86
N PRO A 155 -21.32 -29.78 -8.43
CA PRO A 155 -21.94 -30.93 -7.81
C PRO A 155 -20.85 -31.97 -7.56
N HIS A 156 -20.66 -32.26 -6.28
CA HIS A 156 -19.85 -33.34 -5.77
C HIS A 156 -20.17 -34.60 -6.59
N GLN A 157 -19.23 -35.06 -7.40
CA GLN A 157 -19.27 -36.46 -7.79
C GLN A 157 -18.92 -37.24 -6.52
N THR A 158 -19.94 -37.91 -5.99
CA THR A 158 -19.82 -38.90 -4.92
C THR A 158 -18.70 -39.86 -5.26
N GLN A 159 -17.51 -39.62 -4.72
CA GLN A 159 -16.46 -40.61 -4.69
C GLN A 159 -16.91 -41.63 -3.66
N THR A 160 -17.57 -42.69 -4.15
CA THR A 160 -17.98 -43.82 -3.34
C THR A 160 -16.75 -44.41 -2.66
N ASP A 161 -16.78 -44.31 -1.35
CA ASP A 161 -15.92 -44.98 -0.38
C ASP A 161 -15.73 -46.46 -0.76
N SER A 162 -14.48 -46.86 -0.97
CA SER A 162 -14.06 -48.26 -0.86
C SER A 162 -12.54 -48.32 -0.75
N SER A 163 -12.00 -47.86 0.38
CA SER A 163 -10.62 -48.21 0.74
C SER A 163 -10.26 -48.06 2.22
N TRP A 164 -11.15 -48.32 3.18
CA TRP A 164 -10.72 -48.49 4.57
C TRP A 164 -11.51 -49.59 5.29
N GLY A 165 -10.95 -50.80 5.31
CA GLY A 165 -11.48 -51.92 6.07
C GLY A 165 -10.50 -53.09 6.22
N GLY A 166 -9.69 -53.05 7.29
CA GLY A 166 -8.97 -54.21 7.87
C GLY A 166 -7.70 -54.64 7.13
N SER A 167 -6.58 -54.99 7.75
CA SER A 167 -6.37 -55.47 9.11
C SER A 167 -4.91 -55.27 9.50
N VAL A 168 -4.67 -54.81 10.73
CA VAL A 168 -3.38 -54.95 11.41
C VAL A 168 -3.41 -56.29 12.15
N LEU A 169 -2.45 -57.20 11.88
CA LEU A 169 -1.67 -58.02 12.84
C LEU A 169 -1.08 -59.33 12.26
N ARG A 170 0.28 -59.41 12.33
CA ARG A 170 1.14 -60.56 12.74
C ARG A 170 1.53 -61.68 11.73
N PRO A 171 2.56 -62.54 11.99
CA PRO A 171 3.95 -62.32 11.52
C PRO A 171 4.67 -63.56 10.87
N SER A 172 5.86 -63.29 10.31
CA SER A 172 7.08 -64.13 10.20
C SER A 172 7.16 -65.40 9.31
N ARG A 173 8.42 -65.66 8.89
CA ARG A 173 9.03 -66.79 8.14
C ARG A 173 8.99 -66.57 6.62
N GLY A 174 10.04 -66.75 5.84
CA GLY A 174 11.38 -67.33 5.98
C GLY A 174 11.95 -67.47 4.54
N SER A 175 13.24 -67.82 4.40
CA SER A 175 14.00 -68.16 3.17
C SER A 175 13.16 -68.77 2.03
N TRP A 176 13.46 -68.52 0.75
CA TRP A 176 14.70 -68.81 0.02
C TRP A 176 14.89 -67.88 -1.18
#